data_AF-A0A941C9X6-F1
#
_entry.id   AF-A0A941C9X6-F1
#
_cell.length_a   1.000
_cell.length_b   1.000
_cell.length_c   1.000
_cell.angle_alpha   90.00
_cell.angle_beta   90.00
_cell.angle_gamma   90.00
#
_symmetry.space_group_name_H-M   'P 1'
#
loop_
_entity.id
_entity.type
_entity.pdbx_description
1 polymer ?
#
loop_
_entity_poly.entity_id
_entity_poly.type
_entity_poly.pdbx_seq_one_letter_code
_entity_poly.pdbx_strand_id
1 'polypeptide(L)'
;MKACFNCGKNGNDLLYSYSICDSCKAKLRLFKNHTIEKHNAKNPEKFSNEIQRRLDFLDKDYIKKRIKLLHIQEQLKNLESK
;
A
#
# COMPACT_ATOMS: atom_id res chain seq x y z
N MET A 1 7.59 20.97 -1.08
CA MET A 1 6.78 19.80 -1.48
C MET A 1 7.65 18.55 -1.43
N LYS A 2 7.15 17.43 -0.89
CA LYS A 2 7.85 16.14 -0.99
C LYS A 2 7.47 15.47 -2.32
N ALA A 3 8.37 14.69 -2.89
CA ALA A 3 8.10 13.94 -4.11
C ALA A 3 7.14 12.78 -3.82
N CYS A 4 6.18 12.57 -4.72
CA CYS A 4 5.25 11.45 -4.68
C CYS A 4 6.04 10.13 -4.71
N PHE A 5 5.85 9.27 -3.71
CA PHE A 5 6.60 8.02 -3.58
C PHE A 5 6.47 7.11 -4.80
N ASN A 6 5.36 7.21 -5.54
CA ASN A 6 5.05 6.31 -6.64
C ASN A 6 5.51 6.84 -8.01
N CYS A 7 5.47 8.15 -8.25
CA CYS A 7 5.74 8.72 -9.58
C CYS A 7 6.74 9.87 -9.61
N GLY A 8 7.30 10.28 -8.47
CA GLY A 8 8.30 11.34 -8.37
C GLY A 8 7.77 12.77 -8.59
N LYS A 9 6.54 12.94 -9.10
CA LYS A 9 5.89 14.26 -9.23
C LYS A 9 5.66 14.91 -7.86
N ASN A 10 5.35 16.20 -7.85
CA ASN A 10 4.97 16.91 -6.63
C ASN A 10 3.83 16.21 -5.89
N GLY A 11 4.09 15.79 -4.65
CA GLY A 11 3.08 15.25 -3.75
C GLY A 11 2.41 16.38 -2.97
N ASN A 12 1.08 16.33 -2.92
CA ASN A 12 0.27 17.35 -2.26
C ASN A 12 -0.03 16.95 -0.80
N ASP A 13 -0.26 15.65 -0.57
CA ASP A 13 -0.73 15.11 0.71
C ASP A 13 0.28 14.12 1.33
N LEU A 14 0.24 14.02 2.66
CA LEU A 14 0.78 12.88 3.39
C LEU A 14 -0.34 11.90 3.68
N LEU A 15 -0.28 10.71 3.09
CA LEU A 15 -1.15 9.58 3.42
C LEU A 15 -0.33 8.55 4.20
N TYR A 16 -0.63 8.37 5.49
CA TYR A 16 0.13 7.49 6.39
C TYR A 16 1.65 7.74 6.35
N SER A 17 2.07 9.01 6.42
CA SER A 17 3.47 9.46 6.32
C SER A 17 4.14 9.31 4.95
N TYR A 18 3.43 8.86 3.92
CA TYR A 18 3.93 8.83 2.54
C TYR A 18 3.42 10.04 1.75
N SER A 19 4.33 10.73 1.07
CA SER A 19 3.95 11.79 0.13
C SER A 19 3.39 11.17 -1.14
N ILE A 20 2.17 11.53 -1.52
CA ILE A 20 1.49 11.00 -2.71
C ILE A 20 0.70 12.11 -3.43
N CYS A 21 0.65 12.06 -4.76
CA CYS A 21 -0.19 12.96 -5.56
C CYS A 21 -1.59 12.37 -5.79
N ASP A 22 -2.58 13.21 -6.08
CA ASP A 22 -3.98 12.80 -6.21
C ASP A 22 -4.20 11.73 -7.28
N SER A 23 -3.49 11.81 -8.41
CA SER A 23 -3.56 10.81 -9.47
C SER A 23 -3.11 9.43 -9.00
N CYS A 24 -2.03 9.35 -8.20
CA CYS A 24 -1.57 8.09 -7.63
C CYS A 24 -2.50 7.61 -6.50
N LYS A 25 -3.00 8.54 -5.67
CA LYS A 25 -3.94 8.23 -4.57
C LYS A 25 -5.23 7.61 -5.09
N ALA A 26 -5.77 8.13 -6.20
CA ALA A 26 -6.96 7.57 -6.84
C ALA A 26 -6.78 6.12 -7.31
N LYS A 27 -5.57 5.72 -7.70
CA LYS A 27 -5.25 4.36 -8.14
C LYS A 27 -5.16 3.34 -7.00
N LEU A 28 -5.04 3.79 -5.74
CA LEU A 28 -5.02 2.91 -4.57
C LEU A 28 -6.39 2.27 -4.28
N ARG A 29 -7.48 2.77 -4.90
CA ARG A 29 -8.85 2.23 -4.77
C ARG A 29 -9.27 2.01 -3.31
N LEU A 30 -8.87 2.94 -2.45
CA LEU A 30 -9.19 2.91 -1.02
C LEU A 30 -10.71 2.98 -0.85
N PHE A 31 -11.25 2.16 0.06
CA PHE A 31 -12.66 2.24 0.40
C PHE A 31 -12.96 3.59 1.02
N LYS A 32 -14.01 4.25 0.50
CA LYS A 32 -14.56 5.46 1.09
C LYS A 32 -15.57 5.06 2.16
N ASN A 33 -15.78 5.91 3.18
CA ASN A 33 -16.68 5.61 4.31
C ASN A 33 -18.07 5.12 3.86
N HIS A 34 -18.70 5.81 2.89
CA HIS A 34 -19.99 5.39 2.36
C HIS A 34 -19.98 3.98 1.74
N THR A 35 -18.86 3.54 1.16
CA THR A 35 -18.70 2.18 0.62
C THR A 35 -18.63 1.18 1.76
N ILE A 36 -17.84 1.47 2.79
CA ILE A 36 -17.71 0.64 3.99
C ILE A 36 -19.08 0.47 4.67
N GLU A 37 -19.77 1.57 4.92
CA GLU A 37 -21.10 1.59 5.56
C GLU A 37 -22.12 0.78 4.76
N LYS A 38 -22.19 0.97 3.43
CA LYS A 38 -23.12 0.24 2.56
C LYS A 38 -22.88 -1.28 2.59
N HIS A 39 -21.62 -1.69 2.53
CA HIS A 39 -21.27 -3.12 2.55
C HIS A 39 -21.52 -3.74 3.92
N ASN A 40 -21.14 -3.03 4.99
CA ASN A 40 -21.35 -3.48 6.36
C ASN A 40 -22.85 -3.60 6.68
N ALA A 41 -23.67 -2.61 6.31
CA ALA A 41 -25.12 -2.64 6.55
C ALA A 41 -25.82 -3.81 5.83
N LYS A 42 -25.30 -4.23 4.67
CA LYS A 42 -25.89 -5.34 3.89
C LYS A 42 -25.57 -6.71 4.48
N ASN A 43 -24.33 -6.94 4.91
CA ASN A 43 -23.92 -8.20 5.53
C ASN A 43 -22.63 -7.98 6.37
N PRO A 44 -22.76 -7.67 7.67
CA PRO A 44 -21.61 -7.31 8.51
C PRO A 44 -20.56 -8.42 8.61
N GLU A 45 -20.99 -9.67 8.81
CA GLU A 45 -20.09 -10.81 8.98
C GLU A 45 -19.29 -11.09 7.71
N LYS A 46 -19.96 -11.10 6.55
CA LYS A 46 -19.29 -11.30 5.26
C LYS A 46 -18.33 -10.15 4.96
N PHE A 47 -18.70 -8.92 5.31
CA PHE A 47 -17.84 -7.76 5.11
C PHE A 47 -16.59 -7.83 6.00
N SER A 48 -16.73 -8.16 7.29
CA SER A 48 -15.59 -8.38 8.19
C SER A 48 -14.64 -9.46 7.65
N ASN A 49 -15.18 -10.60 7.23
CA ASN A 49 -14.40 -11.68 6.61
C ASN A 49 -13.71 -11.23 5.31
N GLU A 50 -14.34 -10.38 4.50
CA GLU A 50 -13.71 -9.80 3.31
C GLU A 50 -12.53 -8.90 3.66
N ILE A 51 -12.70 -8.02 4.65
CA ILE A 51 -11.63 -7.13 5.12
C ILE A 51 -10.46 -7.95 5.67
N GLN A 52 -10.73 -8.98 6.47
CA GLN A 52 -9.68 -9.86 6.99
C GLN A 52 -8.90 -10.55 5.86
N ARG A 53 -9.59 -11.12 4.87
CA ARG A 53 -8.93 -11.74 3.70
C ARG A 53 -8.06 -10.74 2.92
N ARG A 54 -8.51 -9.50 2.78
CA ARG A 54 -7.72 -8.43 2.13
C ARG A 54 -6.48 -8.09 2.95
N LEU A 55 -6.59 -8.01 4.27
CA LEU A 55 -5.44 -7.80 5.17
C LEU A 55 -4.43 -8.94 5.02
N ASP A 56 -4.88 -10.19 5.10
CA ASP A 56 -4.00 -11.36 4.97
C ASP A 56 -3.27 -11.38 3.61
N PHE A 57 -3.95 -10.99 2.54
CA PHE A 57 -3.36 -10.89 1.21
C PHE A 57 -2.30 -9.78 1.14
N LEU A 58 -2.61 -8.60 1.65
CA LEU A 58 -1.69 -7.45 1.65
C LEU A 58 -0.46 -7.72 2.51
N ASP A 59 -0.63 -8.37 3.67
CA ASP A 59 0.48 -8.71 4.56
C ASP A 59 1.44 -9.71 3.91
N LYS A 60 0.90 -10.79 3.32
CA LYS A 60 1.70 -11.76 2.56
C LYS A 60 2.43 -11.12 1.37
N ASP A 61 1.78 -10.24 0.62
CA ASP A 61 2.41 -9.54 -0.51
C ASP A 61 3.50 -8.56 -0.03
N TYR A 62 3.26 -7.82 1.05
CA TYR A 62 4.23 -6.94 1.66
C TYR A 62 5.48 -7.71 2.13
N ILE A 63 5.31 -8.82 2.84
CA ILE A 63 6.41 -9.67 3.30
C ILE A 63 7.23 -10.19 2.12
N LYS A 64 6.58 -10.70 1.06
CA LYS A 64 7.27 -11.16 -0.16
C LYS A 64 8.11 -10.06 -0.81
N LYS A 65 7.54 -8.86 -0.96
CA LYS A 65 8.25 -7.70 -1.52
C LYS A 65 9.40 -7.26 -0.62
N ARG A 66 9.23 -7.31 0.70
CA ARG A 66 10.28 -6.97 1.67
C ARG A 66 11.46 -7.93 1.58
N ILE A 67 11.21 -9.25 1.53
CA ILE A 67 12.27 -10.25 1.34
C ILE A 67 13.04 -9.98 0.05
N LYS A 68 12.34 -9.76 -1.07
CA LYS A 68 12.97 -9.45 -2.35
C LYS A 68 13.82 -8.17 -2.31
N LEU A 69 13.31 -7.12 -1.67
CA LEU A 69 14.04 -5.86 -1.51
C LEU A 69 15.34 -6.08 -0.73
N LEU A 70 15.27 -6.76 0.42
CA LEU A 70 16.44 -7.03 1.26
C LEU A 70 17.50 -7.85 0.51
N HIS A 71 17.07 -8.89 -0.21
CA HIS A 71 17.98 -9.70 -1.02
C HIS A 71 18.71 -8.87 -2.09
N ILE A 72 17.99 -8.01 -2.84
CA ILE A 72 18.62 -7.13 -3.84
C ILE A 72 19.61 -6.15 -3.21
N GLN A 73 19.27 -5.59 -2.05
CA GLN A 73 20.18 -4.70 -1.31
C GLN A 73 21.46 -5.41 -0.84
N GLU A 74 21.35 -6.65 -0.40
CA GLU A 74 22.51 -7.49 -0.04
C GLU A 74 23.40 -7.75 -1.25
N GLN A 75 22.82 -8.12 -2.40
CA GLN A 75 23.58 -8.34 -3.63
C GLN A 75 24.32 -7.06 -4.07
N LEU A 76 23.67 -5.89 -3.99
CA LEU A 76 24.32 -4.62 -4.32
C LEU A 76 25.52 -4.32 -3.42
N LYS A 77 25.39 -4.49 -2.11
CA LYS A 77 26.51 -4.31 -1.16
C LYS A 77 27.69 -5.24 -1.45
N ASN A 78 27.40 -6.48 -1.82
CA ASN A 78 28.43 -7.47 -2.15
C ASN A 78 29.18 -7.14 -3.46
N LEU A 79 28.55 -6.40 -4.37
CA LEU A 79 29.18 -5.90 -5.59
C LEU A 79 30.04 -4.65 -5.31
N GLU A 80 29.58 -3.75 -4.44
CA GLU A 80 30.31 -2.52 -4.08
C GLU A 80 31.51 -2.76 -3.14
N SER A 81 31.56 -3.92 -2.48
CA SER A 81 32.64 -4.30 -1.55
C SER A 81 33.79 -5.10 -2.21
N LYS A 82 33.78 -5.23 -3.55
CA LYS A 82 34.83 -5.86 -4.35
C LYS A 82 35.57 -4.81 -5.15
#